data_AF-A0A918LXL2-F1
#
_entry.id   AF-A0A918LXL2-F1
#
_cell.length_a   1.000
_cell.length_b   1.000
_cell.length_c   1.000
_cell.angle_alpha   90.00
_cell.angle_beta   90.00
_cell.angle_gamma   90.00
#
_symmetry.space_group_name_H-M   'P 1'
#
loop_
_entity.id
_entity.type
_entity.pdbx_description
1 polymer ?
#
loop_
_entity_poly.entity_id
_entity_poly.type
_entity_poly.pdbx_seq_one_letter_code
_entity_poly.pdbx_strand_id
1 'polypeptide(L)'
;MNGTDGFESYDGDGEEDDGGTGANTGANAGGSAGARDGIGGAPAPRIPLPRASVEDTGLPLPALENLTVPAPLRLEHPVLKALLGAWALAACSAEETAAVEEHLGDCGACADEARRLREAVGLLQRPESLDLDPGLRTRVLENCLDRRPPRIPVPAWAASYDAETARLDALLQDFGDAEWHAPVRLRWYRGEASRSRRTTVAGVIAHLLAVDGMVAVALGLDDPLGPGDPDKRDDTRTPAERTEAYWEAAHFPHTRSVRGPWREQTHALVRTVSFTGGGPGTMPVSYGPFDLPLRDAMLDRAFECWVHAEDIAIAVDYPYAPPAPRHLHGMIDLAARLLPQALATRRRAGLAAPAPSRHLVTAGQPGRSLRLEIEGEGGGQWLIPLDSPGAVGSADHEVAHVALDDVEFCRLAAGHVPPEEAAAGQLGDREAIRDVLFAAASLSRM
;
A
#
# COMPACT_ATOMS: atom_id res chain seq x y z
N MET A 1 -28.50 25.00 -41.26
CA MET A 1 -28.81 25.72 -40.00
C MET A 1 -27.58 25.52 -39.12
N ASN A 2 -26.50 26.28 -39.32
CA ASN A 2 -26.17 27.59 -38.72
C ASN A 2 -26.49 27.69 -37.23
N GLY A 3 -25.45 27.86 -36.41
CA GLY A 3 -25.52 28.20 -35.00
C GLY A 3 -24.20 27.93 -34.27
N THR A 4 -23.24 28.84 -34.41
CA THR A 4 -22.05 29.02 -33.55
C THR A 4 -22.42 29.76 -32.26
N ASP A 5 -21.44 29.84 -31.34
CA ASP A 5 -21.28 30.72 -30.15
C ASP A 5 -21.29 29.89 -28.84
N GLY A 6 -20.36 30.03 -27.89
CA GLY A 6 -19.26 30.96 -27.71
C GLY A 6 -18.33 30.49 -26.59
N PHE A 7 -17.12 31.01 -26.63
CA PHE A 7 -15.95 30.76 -25.78
C PHE A 7 -15.93 31.77 -24.62
N GLU A 8 -15.66 31.34 -23.39
CA GLU A 8 -15.23 32.22 -22.29
C GLU A 8 -14.01 31.61 -21.57
N SER A 9 -12.90 32.33 -21.73
CA SER A 9 -11.63 32.21 -21.02
C SER A 9 -11.67 33.00 -19.70
N TYR A 10 -11.04 32.48 -18.66
CA TYR A 10 -10.67 33.27 -17.48
C TYR A 10 -9.15 33.19 -17.29
N ASP A 11 -8.47 34.25 -17.71
CA ASP A 11 -7.10 34.58 -17.32
C ASP A 11 -7.15 35.40 -16.02
N GLY A 12 -6.15 35.20 -15.17
CA GLY A 12 -5.95 35.92 -13.92
C GLY A 12 -4.52 35.76 -13.43
N ASP A 13 -3.65 36.59 -14.01
CA ASP A 13 -2.34 37.09 -13.56
C ASP A 13 -2.17 37.03 -12.02
N GLY A 14 -1.04 36.69 -11.42
CA GLY A 14 0.35 36.99 -11.77
C GLY A 14 0.93 37.92 -10.68
N GLU A 15 1.80 37.40 -9.81
CA GLU A 15 2.73 38.20 -9.01
C GLU A 15 3.94 37.33 -8.62
N GLU A 16 5.04 37.54 -9.35
CA GLU A 16 6.41 37.26 -8.94
C GLU A 16 6.85 38.38 -7.99
N ASP A 17 7.64 38.10 -6.94
CA ASP A 17 9.05 38.54 -6.91
C ASP A 17 9.84 38.02 -5.68
N ASP A 18 11.14 37.85 -5.95
CA ASP A 18 12.33 38.04 -5.11
C ASP A 18 12.83 36.97 -4.11
N GLY A 19 13.80 36.19 -4.59
CA GLY A 19 15.21 36.42 -4.29
C GLY A 19 15.68 36.44 -2.82
N GLY A 20 16.50 35.44 -2.44
CA GLY A 20 17.19 35.48 -1.14
C GLY A 20 18.13 34.32 -0.86
N THR A 21 19.27 34.31 -1.54
CA THR A 21 20.45 33.47 -1.25
C THR A 21 21.01 33.76 0.15
N GLY A 22 21.47 32.72 0.85
CA GLY A 22 22.10 32.92 2.16
C GLY A 22 22.56 31.64 2.85
N ALA A 23 23.51 30.93 2.25
CA ALA A 23 24.34 29.98 2.98
C ALA A 23 25.21 30.74 3.99
N ASN A 24 25.17 30.38 5.27
CA ASN A 24 26.33 30.59 6.13
C ASN A 24 26.48 29.51 7.20
N THR A 25 27.69 28.99 7.21
CA THR A 25 28.34 28.04 8.10
C THR A 25 28.65 28.61 9.48
N GLY A 26 28.76 27.74 10.50
CA GLY A 26 29.41 28.04 11.78
C GLY A 26 28.75 27.30 12.95
N ALA A 27 29.16 26.07 13.27
CA ALA A 27 30.24 25.78 14.24
C ALA A 27 29.95 26.24 15.68
N ASN A 28 29.44 25.29 16.47
CA ASN A 28 29.99 24.83 17.75
C ASN A 28 30.45 25.88 18.81
N ALA A 29 29.73 25.97 19.93
CA ALA A 29 30.30 26.05 21.28
C ALA A 29 29.22 25.87 22.34
N GLY A 30 29.42 24.92 23.25
CA GLY A 30 28.61 24.74 24.45
C GLY A 30 28.92 25.80 25.52
N GLY A 31 28.01 25.94 26.49
CA GLY A 31 28.30 26.67 27.72
C GLY A 31 27.08 27.22 28.47
N SER A 32 26.68 26.47 29.50
CA SER A 32 26.16 26.94 30.78
C SER A 32 24.78 27.64 30.87
N ALA A 33 23.88 26.91 31.54
CA ALA A 33 22.94 27.33 32.57
C ALA A 33 22.75 28.85 32.83
N GLY A 34 21.51 29.29 32.66
CA GLY A 34 20.98 30.54 33.21
C GLY A 34 19.46 30.45 33.33
N ALA A 35 18.99 30.16 34.54
CA ALA A 35 17.58 30.12 34.90
C ALA A 35 16.92 31.50 34.69
N ARG A 36 15.76 31.53 34.02
CA ARG A 36 14.81 32.64 34.06
C ARG A 36 13.39 32.08 34.09
N ASP A 37 12.77 32.20 35.25
CA ASP A 37 11.33 32.10 35.44
C ASP A 37 10.60 33.14 34.59
N GLY A 38 9.59 32.69 33.86
CA GLY A 38 8.73 33.53 33.03
C GLY A 38 7.44 32.80 32.71
N ILE A 39 6.49 32.88 33.65
CA ILE A 39 5.14 32.32 33.55
C ILE A 39 4.37 33.08 32.45
N GLY A 40 4.16 32.42 31.31
CA GLY A 40 3.24 32.84 30.25
C GLY A 40 2.38 31.66 29.84
N GLY A 41 1.29 31.42 30.57
CA GLY A 41 0.39 30.29 30.32
C GLY A 41 -0.39 30.47 29.01
N ALA A 42 -0.15 29.58 28.05
CA ALA A 42 -1.01 29.39 26.89
C ALA A 42 -2.45 29.00 27.34
N PRO A 43 -3.49 29.36 26.58
CA PRO A 43 -4.85 28.95 26.92
C PRO A 43 -4.97 27.42 26.92
N ALA A 44 -5.49 26.86 28.00
CA ALA A 44 -5.67 25.42 28.14
C ALA A 44 -6.60 24.89 27.03
N PRO A 45 -6.28 23.73 26.43
CA PRO A 45 -7.12 23.14 25.39
C PRO A 45 -8.52 22.84 25.94
N ARG A 46 -9.56 23.14 25.15
CA ARG A 46 -10.98 22.89 25.51
C ARG A 46 -11.33 21.41 25.69
N ILE A 47 -10.41 20.50 25.35
CA ILE A 47 -10.55 19.05 25.53
C ILE A 47 -9.26 18.56 26.21
N PRO A 48 -9.34 17.85 27.34
CA PRO A 48 -8.15 17.30 28.02
C PRO A 48 -7.36 16.38 27.09
N LEU A 49 -6.02 16.47 27.13
CA LEU A 49 -5.16 15.49 26.47
C LEU A 49 -5.46 14.09 27.05
N PRO A 50 -5.46 13.03 26.21
CA PRO A 50 -5.66 11.67 26.69
C PRO A 50 -4.65 11.33 27.78
N ARG A 51 -5.14 10.75 28.89
CA ARG A 51 -4.26 10.18 29.91
C ARG A 51 -3.41 9.10 29.25
N ALA A 52 -2.10 9.10 29.51
CA ALA A 52 -1.26 7.96 29.18
C ALA A 52 -1.89 6.70 29.80
N SER A 53 -2.07 5.65 29.00
CA SER A 53 -2.53 4.36 29.52
C SER A 53 -1.58 3.95 30.64
N VAL A 54 -2.12 3.61 31.81
CA VAL A 54 -1.28 3.25 32.98
C VAL A 54 -0.35 2.09 32.64
N GLU A 55 -0.81 1.18 31.77
CA GLU A 55 -0.07 0.05 31.20
C GLU A 55 1.22 0.47 30.45
N ASP A 56 1.24 1.65 29.82
CA ASP A 56 2.38 2.16 29.06
C ASP A 56 3.41 2.91 29.93
N THR A 57 3.09 3.17 31.20
CA THR A 57 3.94 3.96 32.12
C THR A 57 4.84 3.12 33.04
N GLY A 58 4.64 1.80 33.06
CA GLY A 58 5.34 0.90 34.00
C GLY A 58 4.97 1.10 35.47
N LEU A 59 3.97 1.95 35.75
CA LEU A 59 3.44 2.18 37.08
C LEU A 59 2.37 1.12 37.39
N PRO A 60 2.26 0.65 38.65
CA PRO A 60 1.18 -0.24 39.03
C PRO A 60 -0.18 0.41 38.77
N LEU A 61 -1.15 -0.38 38.30
CA LEU A 61 -2.53 0.07 38.11
C LEU A 61 -3.01 0.76 39.40
N PRO A 62 -3.56 1.98 39.34
CA PRO A 62 -4.12 2.63 40.53
C PRO A 62 -5.19 1.71 41.11
N ALA A 63 -5.10 1.46 42.43
CA ALA A 63 -6.15 0.73 43.14
C ALA A 63 -7.51 1.35 42.82
N LEU A 64 -8.55 0.52 42.62
CA LEU A 64 -9.92 0.96 42.30
C LEU A 64 -10.43 2.06 43.24
N GLU A 65 -9.93 2.08 44.49
CA GLU A 65 -10.19 3.07 45.53
C GLU A 65 -9.71 4.50 45.20
N ASN A 66 -8.76 4.66 44.27
CA ASN A 66 -8.15 5.93 43.87
C ASN A 66 -8.72 6.53 42.58
N LEU A 67 -9.73 5.89 41.96
CA LEU A 67 -10.45 6.48 40.84
C LEU A 67 -11.37 7.59 41.37
N THR A 68 -10.95 8.84 41.23
CA THR A 68 -11.85 9.97 41.46
C THR A 68 -12.93 9.96 40.37
N VAL A 69 -14.05 9.31 40.64
CA VAL A 69 -15.25 9.45 39.80
C VAL A 69 -15.69 10.91 39.94
N PRO A 70 -15.82 11.67 38.83
CA PRO A 70 -16.38 13.01 38.88
C PRO A 70 -17.71 12.96 39.64
N ALA A 71 -17.91 13.84 40.62
CA ALA A 71 -19.16 13.87 41.35
C ALA A 71 -20.33 14.06 40.36
N PRO A 72 -21.41 13.27 40.49
CA PRO A 72 -22.53 13.34 39.56
C PRO A 72 -23.09 14.77 39.52
N LEU A 73 -23.34 15.27 38.31
CA LEU A 73 -23.89 16.60 38.10
C LEU A 73 -25.35 16.60 38.61
N ARG A 74 -25.56 17.14 39.81
CA ARG A 74 -26.89 17.25 40.41
C ARG A 74 -27.55 18.54 39.97
N LEU A 75 -28.54 18.40 39.10
CA LEU A 75 -29.36 19.51 38.63
C LEU A 75 -30.76 19.41 39.23
N GLU A 76 -31.37 20.56 39.49
CA GLU A 76 -32.76 20.61 39.96
C GLU A 76 -33.72 20.15 38.87
N HIS A 77 -34.83 19.52 39.26
CA HIS A 77 -35.85 18.99 38.33
C HIS A 77 -36.28 19.97 37.22
N PRO A 78 -36.52 21.28 37.47
CA PRO A 78 -36.87 22.23 36.42
C PRO A 78 -35.79 22.40 35.34
N VAL A 79 -34.51 22.28 35.73
CA VAL A 79 -33.37 22.38 34.81
C VAL A 79 -33.27 21.11 33.96
N LEU A 80 -33.40 19.94 34.58
CA LEU A 80 -33.41 18.65 33.88
C LEU A 80 -34.58 18.55 32.90
N LYS A 81 -35.76 19.04 33.29
CA LYS A 81 -36.94 19.14 32.43
C LYS A 81 -36.69 20.05 31.22
N ALA A 82 -35.96 21.16 31.39
CA ALA A 82 -35.61 22.06 30.30
C ALA A 82 -34.59 21.43 29.33
N LEU A 83 -33.72 20.54 29.82
CA LEU A 83 -32.73 19.81 29.01
C LEU A 83 -33.34 18.71 28.14
N LEU A 84 -34.58 18.27 28.37
CA LEU A 84 -35.19 17.16 27.63
C LEU A 84 -35.17 17.36 26.11
N GLY A 85 -35.37 18.60 25.64
CA GLY A 85 -35.30 18.92 24.20
C GLY A 85 -33.89 18.80 23.63
N ALA A 86 -32.89 19.32 24.34
CA ALA A 86 -31.48 19.20 23.94
C ALA A 86 -30.99 17.74 23.99
N TRP A 87 -31.43 17.00 25.02
CA TRP A 87 -31.14 15.58 25.17
C TRP A 87 -31.79 14.75 24.06
N ALA A 88 -33.03 15.05 23.66
CA ALA A 88 -33.70 14.39 22.54
C ALA A 88 -32.99 14.62 21.20
N LEU A 89 -32.23 15.71 21.06
CA LEU A 89 -31.41 16.04 19.89
C LEU A 89 -29.94 15.59 20.01
N ALA A 90 -29.57 14.86 21.08
CA ALA A 90 -28.19 14.49 21.39
C ALA A 90 -27.22 15.69 21.47
N ALA A 91 -27.71 16.83 21.94
CA ALA A 91 -26.97 18.10 22.03
C ALA A 91 -26.47 18.44 23.44
N CYS A 92 -26.73 17.58 24.43
CA CYS A 92 -26.24 17.73 25.81
C CYS A 92 -24.76 17.33 25.94
N SER A 93 -24.06 17.87 26.94
CA SER A 93 -22.75 17.34 27.36
C SER A 93 -22.86 15.91 27.90
N ALA A 94 -21.73 15.22 28.09
CA ALA A 94 -21.72 13.88 28.67
C ALA A 94 -22.27 13.88 30.11
N GLU A 95 -21.93 14.91 30.90
CA GLU A 95 -22.41 15.08 32.28
C GLU A 95 -23.90 15.38 32.35
N GLU A 96 -24.40 16.25 31.46
CA GLU A 96 -25.83 16.57 31.34
C GLU A 96 -26.65 15.37 30.88
N THR A 97 -26.12 14.59 29.93
CA THR A 97 -26.77 13.37 29.44
C THR A 97 -26.94 12.36 30.55
N ALA A 98 -25.89 12.09 31.33
CA ALA A 98 -25.95 11.19 32.47
C ALA A 98 -26.97 11.67 33.53
N ALA A 99 -26.99 12.97 33.85
CA ALA A 99 -27.92 13.55 34.81
C ALA A 99 -29.38 13.48 34.34
N VAL A 100 -29.64 13.67 33.05
CA VAL A 100 -30.98 13.51 32.46
C VAL A 100 -31.40 12.05 32.49
N GLU A 101 -30.54 11.11 32.09
CA GLU A 101 -30.86 9.67 32.08
C GLU A 101 -31.18 9.12 33.47
N GLU A 102 -30.42 9.51 34.49
CA GLU A 102 -30.73 9.19 35.90
C GLU A 102 -32.11 9.75 36.27
N HIS A 103 -32.40 11.01 35.94
CA HIS A 103 -33.68 11.65 36.21
C HIS A 103 -34.88 10.99 35.51
N LEU A 104 -34.70 10.50 34.28
CA LEU A 104 -35.75 9.81 33.54
C LEU A 104 -36.13 8.47 34.21
N GLY A 105 -35.21 7.84 34.94
CA GLY A 105 -35.50 6.66 35.76
C GLY A 105 -36.43 6.96 36.94
N ASP A 106 -36.33 8.15 37.51
CA ASP A 106 -37.06 8.55 38.73
C ASP A 106 -38.34 9.36 38.45
N CYS A 107 -38.49 9.95 37.25
CA CYS A 107 -39.61 10.83 36.91
C CYS A 107 -40.36 10.38 35.65
N GLY A 108 -41.48 9.67 35.84
CA GLY A 108 -42.32 9.17 34.74
C GLY A 108 -42.85 10.26 33.80
N ALA A 109 -43.19 11.45 34.33
CA ALA A 109 -43.67 12.56 33.51
C ALA A 109 -42.59 13.12 32.55
N CYS A 110 -41.34 13.17 33.01
CA CYS A 110 -40.20 13.55 32.16
C CYS A 110 -39.83 12.43 31.19
N ALA A 111 -39.94 11.15 31.59
CA ALA A 111 -39.74 10.02 30.70
C ALA A 111 -40.75 9.99 29.54
N ASP A 112 -42.02 10.24 29.83
CA ASP A 112 -43.08 10.35 28.81
C ASP A 112 -42.84 11.52 27.85
N GLU A 113 -42.41 12.66 28.38
CA GLU A 113 -42.08 13.83 27.56
C GLU A 113 -40.83 13.59 26.70
N ALA A 114 -39.79 12.99 27.27
CA ALA A 114 -38.56 12.61 26.57
C ALA A 114 -38.85 11.65 25.41
N ARG A 115 -39.75 10.67 25.61
CA ARG A 115 -40.20 9.76 24.56
C ARG A 115 -40.93 10.51 23.44
N ARG A 116 -41.88 11.40 23.79
CA ARG A 116 -42.59 12.24 22.80
C ARG A 116 -41.64 13.13 22.00
N LEU A 117 -40.66 13.73 22.67
CA LEU A 117 -39.66 14.57 22.02
C LEU A 117 -38.79 13.75 21.06
N ARG A 118 -38.35 12.54 21.44
CA ARG A 118 -37.61 11.65 20.52
C ARG A 118 -38.46 11.21 19.30
N GLU A 119 -39.73 10.91 19.51
CA GLU A 119 -40.68 10.63 18.41
C GLU A 119 -40.81 11.84 17.47
N ALA A 120 -40.90 13.05 18.02
CA ALA A 120 -40.97 14.29 17.24
C ALA A 120 -39.68 14.60 16.48
N VAL A 121 -38.50 14.34 17.08
CA VAL A 121 -37.20 14.48 16.40
C VAL A 121 -37.13 13.58 15.17
N GLY A 122 -37.63 12.35 15.27
CA GLY A 122 -37.73 11.43 14.13
C GLY A 122 -38.61 11.94 12.97
N LEU A 123 -39.55 12.85 13.23
CA LEU A 123 -40.38 13.50 12.21
C LEU A 123 -39.72 14.74 11.59
N LEU A 124 -38.77 15.37 12.31
CA LEU A 124 -38.01 16.54 11.84
C LEU A 124 -36.80 16.14 11.00
N GLN A 125 -36.24 14.95 11.26
CA GLN A 125 -35.10 14.44 10.52
C GLN A 125 -35.59 13.91 9.16
N ARG A 126 -35.01 14.43 8.07
CA ARG A 126 -35.17 13.77 6.76
C ARG A 126 -34.56 12.38 6.87
N PRO A 127 -35.11 11.35 6.22
CA PRO A 127 -34.44 10.06 6.14
C PRO A 127 -33.10 10.26 5.42
N GLU A 128 -32.04 10.32 6.20
CA GLU A 128 -30.66 10.30 5.71
C GLU A 128 -30.33 8.86 5.28
N SER A 129 -29.54 8.72 4.22
CA SER A 129 -29.07 7.38 3.83
C SER A 129 -28.25 6.80 4.99
N LEU A 130 -28.48 5.51 5.28
CA LEU A 130 -27.61 4.74 6.17
C LEU A 130 -26.29 4.35 5.49
N ASP A 131 -26.13 4.68 4.21
CA ASP A 131 -24.89 4.50 3.48
C ASP A 131 -23.83 5.43 4.08
N LEU A 132 -22.89 4.83 4.79
CA LEU A 132 -21.71 5.53 5.25
C LEU A 132 -20.88 5.93 4.03
N ASP A 133 -20.30 7.13 4.06
CA ASP A 133 -19.27 7.53 3.11
C ASP A 133 -18.20 6.41 3.07
N PRO A 134 -17.92 5.82 1.89
CA PRO A 134 -16.92 4.75 1.77
C PRO A 134 -15.54 5.13 2.33
N GLY A 135 -15.18 6.42 2.30
CA GLY A 135 -13.97 6.98 2.87
C GLY A 135 -14.04 7.26 4.38
N LEU A 136 -15.20 7.13 5.03
CA LEU A 136 -15.35 7.37 6.47
C LEU A 136 -14.43 6.46 7.29
N ARG A 137 -14.37 5.17 6.96
CA ARG A 137 -13.50 4.22 7.66
C ARG A 137 -12.04 4.65 7.56
N THR A 138 -11.57 5.00 6.37
CA THR A 138 -10.20 5.45 6.13
C THR A 138 -9.89 6.71 6.94
N ARG A 139 -10.74 7.74 6.86
CA ARG A 139 -10.57 8.99 7.62
C ARG A 139 -10.58 8.78 9.14
N VAL A 140 -11.44 7.88 9.63
CA VAL A 140 -11.49 7.53 11.07
C VAL A 140 -10.21 6.82 11.49
N LEU A 141 -9.73 5.85 10.72
CA LEU A 141 -8.48 5.15 11.01
C LEU A 141 -7.27 6.08 10.93
N GLU A 142 -7.19 6.96 9.92
CA GLU A 142 -6.15 7.99 9.82
C GLU A 142 -6.16 8.90 11.04
N ASN A 143 -7.33 9.43 11.43
CA ASN A 143 -7.45 10.27 12.63
C ASN A 143 -7.02 9.51 13.91
N CYS A 144 -7.38 8.23 14.03
CA CYS A 144 -6.95 7.39 15.14
C CYS A 144 -5.43 7.18 15.15
N LEU A 145 -4.80 6.96 14.00
CA LEU A 145 -3.36 6.77 13.87
C LEU A 145 -2.58 8.08 14.06
N ASP A 146 -3.11 9.23 13.64
CA ASP A 146 -2.56 10.56 13.91
C ASP A 146 -2.55 10.86 15.40
N ARG A 147 -3.62 10.46 16.10
CA ARG A 147 -3.75 10.64 17.55
C ARG A 147 -2.86 9.67 18.34
N ARG A 148 -2.70 8.44 17.85
CA ARG A 148 -1.86 7.40 18.48
C ARG A 148 -0.92 6.79 17.43
N PRO A 149 0.19 7.49 17.10
CA PRO A 149 1.12 7.00 16.10
C PRO A 149 1.75 5.68 16.57
N PRO A 150 2.02 4.74 15.65
CA PRO A 150 2.71 3.51 16.00
C PRO A 150 4.10 3.84 16.56
N ARG A 151 4.46 3.21 17.67
CA ARG A 151 5.78 3.40 18.29
C ARG A 151 6.92 3.10 17.31
N ILE A 152 6.68 2.15 16.39
CA ILE A 152 7.60 1.77 15.33
C ILE A 152 6.76 1.72 14.04
N PRO A 153 6.82 2.76 13.20
CA PRO A 153 6.09 2.78 11.94
C PRO A 153 6.73 1.84 10.91
N VAL A 154 5.90 1.24 10.06
CA VAL A 154 6.36 0.56 8.85
C VAL A 154 6.88 1.61 7.87
N PRO A 155 8.07 1.44 7.26
CA PRO A 155 8.56 2.35 6.24
C PRO A 155 7.59 2.45 5.06
N ALA A 156 7.39 3.66 4.52
CA ALA A 156 6.43 3.89 3.44
C ALA A 156 6.66 2.98 2.21
N TRP A 157 7.93 2.70 1.88
CA TRP A 157 8.30 1.81 0.77
C TRP A 157 8.05 0.32 1.04
N ALA A 158 7.75 -0.07 2.29
CA ALA A 158 7.37 -1.43 2.66
C ALA A 158 5.85 -1.56 2.95
N ALA A 159 5.10 -0.45 2.93
CA ALA A 159 3.69 -0.42 3.31
C ALA A 159 2.80 -1.26 2.37
N SER A 160 3.13 -1.33 1.08
CA SER A 160 2.41 -2.18 0.13
C SER A 160 2.61 -3.66 0.45
N TYR A 161 3.83 -4.09 0.79
CA TYR A 161 4.10 -5.48 1.18
C TYR A 161 3.34 -5.87 2.45
N ASP A 162 3.36 -5.02 3.49
CA ASP A 162 2.59 -5.24 4.72
C ASP A 162 1.08 -5.35 4.43
N ALA A 163 0.54 -4.45 3.59
CA ALA A 163 -0.87 -4.45 3.24
C ALA A 163 -1.29 -5.69 2.42
N GLU A 164 -0.56 -6.04 1.35
CA GLU A 164 -0.96 -7.15 0.48
C GLU A 164 -0.79 -8.52 1.17
N THR A 165 0.25 -8.69 1.99
CA THR A 165 0.40 -9.91 2.80
C THR A 165 -0.69 -10.03 3.87
N ALA A 166 -1.08 -8.93 4.52
CA ALA A 166 -2.20 -8.93 5.46
C ALA A 166 -3.54 -9.24 4.78
N ARG A 167 -3.78 -8.73 3.57
CA ARG A 167 -4.98 -9.02 2.78
C ARG A 167 -5.05 -10.48 2.36
N LEU A 168 -3.93 -11.05 1.90
CA LEU A 168 -3.85 -12.47 1.57
C LEU A 168 -4.05 -13.33 2.83
N ASP A 169 -3.43 -13.00 3.97
CA ASP A 169 -3.63 -13.74 5.22
C ASP A 169 -5.09 -13.71 5.69
N ALA A 170 -5.79 -12.59 5.49
CA ALA A 170 -7.22 -12.48 5.78
C ALA A 170 -8.06 -13.41 4.89
N LEU A 171 -7.76 -13.50 3.58
CA LEU A 171 -8.40 -14.47 2.68
C LEU A 171 -8.16 -15.92 3.14
N LEU A 172 -6.91 -16.25 3.47
CA LEU A 172 -6.52 -17.61 3.89
C LEU A 172 -7.06 -18.01 5.27
N GLN A 173 -7.43 -17.04 6.11
CA GLN A 173 -7.99 -17.29 7.44
C GLN A 173 -9.31 -18.06 7.38
N ASP A 174 -10.10 -17.82 6.33
CA ASP A 174 -11.45 -18.38 6.17
C ASP A 174 -11.45 -19.74 5.43
N PHE A 175 -10.30 -20.22 4.97
CA PHE A 175 -10.20 -21.45 4.19
C PHE A 175 -10.33 -22.71 5.06
N GLY A 176 -11.16 -23.65 4.61
CA GLY A 176 -11.17 -25.04 5.07
C GLY A 176 -10.12 -25.88 4.35
N ASP A 177 -10.00 -27.16 4.73
CA ASP A 177 -8.96 -28.06 4.19
C ASP A 177 -9.07 -28.28 2.67
N ALA A 178 -10.28 -28.21 2.10
CA ALA A 178 -10.51 -28.43 0.68
C ALA A 178 -9.95 -27.28 -0.18
N GLU A 179 -10.12 -26.04 0.27
CA GLU A 179 -9.66 -24.84 -0.42
C GLU A 179 -8.14 -24.81 -0.56
N TRP A 180 -7.39 -25.32 0.44
CA TRP A 180 -5.93 -25.45 0.36
C TRP A 180 -5.44 -26.36 -0.78
N HIS A 181 -6.29 -27.26 -1.25
CA HIS A 181 -6.02 -28.17 -2.36
C HIS A 181 -6.69 -27.75 -3.67
N ALA A 182 -7.38 -26.60 -3.71
CA ALA A 182 -7.96 -26.06 -4.94
C ALA A 182 -6.85 -25.85 -5.99
N PRO A 183 -7.07 -26.27 -7.25
CA PRO A 183 -6.05 -26.23 -8.28
C PRO A 183 -5.81 -24.80 -8.78
N VAL A 184 -4.56 -24.35 -8.70
CA VAL A 184 -4.12 -23.05 -9.22
C VAL A 184 -3.21 -23.27 -10.42
N ARG A 185 -3.22 -22.33 -11.36
CA ARG A 185 -2.32 -22.33 -12.51
C ARG A 185 -1.56 -21.02 -12.56
N LEU A 186 -0.31 -21.08 -12.10
CA LEU A 186 0.63 -19.97 -12.23
C LEU A 186 0.92 -19.73 -13.71
N ARG A 187 1.02 -18.46 -14.10
CA ARG A 187 1.32 -18.01 -15.46
C ARG A 187 2.43 -16.99 -15.43
N TRP A 188 3.29 -17.04 -16.43
CA TRP A 188 4.34 -16.06 -16.66
C TRP A 188 4.75 -16.08 -18.13
N TYR A 189 5.55 -15.13 -18.57
CA TYR A 189 6.00 -15.01 -19.95
C TYR A 189 7.51 -15.27 -20.03
N ARG A 190 7.95 -16.12 -20.96
CA ARG A 190 9.39 -16.40 -21.16
C ARG A 190 9.74 -16.52 -22.64
N GLY A 191 10.69 -15.70 -23.07
CA GLY A 191 11.09 -15.64 -24.47
C GLY A 191 10.02 -14.94 -25.31
N GLU A 192 9.30 -15.73 -26.10
CA GLU A 192 8.18 -15.29 -26.95
C GLU A 192 6.88 -16.04 -26.65
N ALA A 193 6.78 -16.72 -25.50
CA ALA A 193 5.62 -17.54 -25.21
C ALA A 193 5.22 -17.49 -23.74
N SER A 194 3.91 -17.52 -23.52
CA SER A 194 3.31 -17.76 -22.21
C SER A 194 3.71 -19.16 -21.71
N ARG A 195 3.97 -19.23 -20.41
CA ARG A 195 4.32 -20.42 -19.65
C ARG A 195 3.31 -20.59 -18.53
N SER A 196 3.14 -21.83 -18.07
CA SER A 196 2.29 -22.09 -16.93
C SER A 196 2.75 -23.30 -16.14
N ARG A 197 2.39 -23.32 -14.85
CA ARG A 197 2.65 -24.41 -13.93
C ARG A 197 1.39 -24.67 -13.11
N ARG A 198 0.95 -25.94 -13.06
CA ARG A 198 -0.16 -26.35 -12.19
C ARG A 198 0.36 -26.56 -10.79
N THR A 199 -0.39 -26.08 -9.81
CA THR A 199 -0.13 -26.24 -8.38
C THR A 199 -1.45 -26.20 -7.61
N THR A 200 -1.41 -26.06 -6.29
CA THR A 200 -2.57 -25.81 -5.44
C THR A 200 -2.43 -24.48 -4.70
N VAL A 201 -3.48 -24.03 -4.02
CA VAL A 201 -3.40 -22.88 -3.09
C VAL A 201 -2.22 -23.03 -2.11
N ALA A 202 -2.09 -24.21 -1.47
CA ALA A 202 -0.94 -24.46 -0.59
C ALA A 202 0.41 -24.38 -1.33
N GLY A 203 0.47 -24.83 -2.58
CA GLY A 203 1.66 -24.69 -3.41
C GLY A 203 2.00 -23.25 -3.77
N VAL A 204 1.01 -22.37 -3.97
CA VAL A 204 1.21 -20.93 -4.16
C VAL A 204 1.79 -20.27 -2.91
N ILE A 205 1.27 -20.60 -1.72
CA ILE A 205 1.81 -20.07 -0.46
C ILE A 205 3.23 -20.59 -0.21
N ALA A 206 3.50 -21.86 -0.55
CA ALA A 206 4.86 -22.41 -0.52
C ALA A 206 5.81 -21.68 -1.49
N HIS A 207 5.34 -21.32 -2.69
CA HIS A 207 6.08 -20.49 -3.64
C HIS A 207 6.40 -19.11 -3.05
N LEU A 208 5.39 -18.39 -2.52
CA LEU A 208 5.60 -17.07 -1.90
C LEU A 208 6.61 -17.14 -0.75
N LEU A 209 6.48 -18.13 0.13
CA LEU A 209 7.43 -18.38 1.23
C LEU A 209 8.86 -18.61 0.70
N ALA A 210 9.03 -19.46 -0.30
CA ALA A 210 10.34 -19.78 -0.86
C ALA A 210 11.02 -18.53 -1.46
N VAL A 211 10.29 -17.73 -2.22
CA VAL A 211 10.83 -16.56 -2.94
C VAL A 211 11.03 -15.37 -2.00
N ASP A 212 10.12 -15.10 -1.06
CA ASP A 212 10.30 -14.07 -0.01
C ASP A 212 11.53 -14.36 0.87
N GLY A 213 11.96 -15.62 0.92
CA GLY A 213 13.23 -16.03 1.52
C GLY A 213 14.46 -15.30 0.99
N MET A 214 14.47 -14.79 -0.25
CA MET A 214 15.58 -13.96 -0.75
C MET A 214 15.70 -12.64 0.04
N VAL A 215 14.57 -12.02 0.38
CA VAL A 215 14.54 -10.82 1.21
C VAL A 215 14.89 -11.18 2.66
N ALA A 216 14.42 -12.33 3.15
CA ALA A 216 14.75 -12.81 4.48
C ALA A 216 16.26 -12.96 4.66
N VAL A 217 16.93 -13.64 3.72
CA VAL A 217 18.39 -13.84 3.72
C VAL A 217 19.13 -12.50 3.64
N ALA A 218 18.70 -11.57 2.78
CA ALA A 218 19.31 -10.24 2.69
C ALA A 218 19.22 -9.46 4.02
N LEU A 219 18.14 -9.66 4.77
CA LEU A 219 17.93 -9.06 6.09
C LEU A 219 18.59 -9.83 7.24
N GLY A 220 19.29 -10.94 6.96
CA GLY A 220 19.93 -11.78 7.97
C GLY A 220 18.97 -12.65 8.77
N LEU A 221 17.77 -12.92 8.24
CA LEU A 221 16.80 -13.87 8.78
C LEU A 221 17.04 -15.27 8.21
N ASP A 222 16.36 -16.26 8.80
CA ASP A 222 16.46 -17.66 8.37
C ASP A 222 15.90 -17.86 6.94
N ASP A 223 16.58 -18.70 6.15
CA ASP A 223 16.10 -19.11 4.83
C ASP A 223 15.08 -20.27 4.98
N PRO A 224 13.85 -20.15 4.42
CA PRO A 224 12.86 -21.24 4.41
C PRO A 224 13.31 -22.48 3.64
N LEU A 225 14.30 -22.39 2.75
CA LEU A 225 14.94 -23.56 2.11
C LEU A 225 15.81 -24.37 3.08
N GLY A 226 15.96 -23.89 4.32
CA GLY A 226 16.80 -24.48 5.36
C GLY A 226 18.26 -24.01 5.27
N PRO A 227 19.13 -24.48 6.18
CA PRO A 227 20.55 -24.17 6.13
C PRO A 227 21.11 -24.71 4.81
N GLY A 228 21.46 -23.81 3.91
CA GLY A 228 22.16 -24.14 2.67
C GLY A 228 23.50 -24.81 2.96
N ASP A 229 24.12 -25.36 1.92
CA ASP A 229 25.53 -25.75 1.99
C ASP A 229 26.36 -24.50 2.37
N PRO A 230 27.05 -24.47 3.52
CA PRO A 230 27.77 -23.27 3.98
C PRO A 230 28.85 -22.80 2.99
N ASP A 231 29.30 -23.67 2.08
CA ASP A 231 30.25 -23.33 1.01
C ASP A 231 29.56 -22.77 -0.27
N LYS A 232 28.23 -22.76 -0.34
CA LYS A 232 27.44 -22.16 -1.42
C LYS A 232 26.53 -21.09 -0.85
N ARG A 233 26.87 -19.82 -1.06
CA ARG A 233 25.88 -18.76 -0.88
C ARG A 233 24.74 -19.03 -1.84
N ASP A 234 23.52 -19.08 -1.32
CA ASP A 234 22.30 -19.28 -2.11
C ASP A 234 21.89 -18.00 -2.88
N ASP A 235 22.79 -17.03 -2.98
CA ASP A 235 22.60 -15.72 -3.63
C ASP A 235 22.56 -15.82 -5.16
N THR A 236 22.59 -17.03 -5.72
CA THR A 236 22.56 -17.28 -7.16
C THR A 236 21.27 -17.91 -7.66
N ARG A 237 20.42 -18.47 -6.78
CA ARG A 237 19.16 -19.09 -7.20
C ARG A 237 18.14 -18.04 -7.62
N THR A 238 17.55 -18.27 -8.79
CA THR A 238 16.39 -17.51 -9.26
C THR A 238 15.14 -17.82 -8.44
N PRO A 239 14.11 -16.93 -8.43
CA PRO A 239 12.80 -17.21 -7.83
C PRO A 239 12.22 -18.58 -8.22
N ALA A 240 12.30 -18.93 -9.51
CA ALA A 240 11.86 -20.21 -10.04
C ALA A 240 12.63 -21.40 -9.45
N GLU A 241 13.95 -21.30 -9.33
CA GLU A 241 14.79 -22.36 -8.74
C GLU A 241 14.54 -22.52 -7.24
N ARG A 242 14.30 -21.42 -6.52
CA ARG A 242 13.92 -21.46 -5.09
C ARG A 242 12.56 -22.14 -4.90
N THR A 243 11.60 -21.83 -5.76
CA THR A 243 10.27 -22.44 -5.75
C THR A 243 10.34 -23.94 -5.99
N GLU A 244 11.02 -24.39 -7.06
CA GLU A 244 11.13 -25.82 -7.36
C GLU A 244 11.92 -26.54 -6.26
N ALA A 245 13.01 -25.95 -5.73
CA ALA A 245 13.75 -26.56 -4.62
C ALA A 245 12.88 -26.76 -3.36
N TYR A 246 12.03 -25.79 -3.04
CA TYR A 246 11.12 -25.89 -1.89
C TYR A 246 10.04 -26.97 -2.12
N TRP A 247 9.45 -27.00 -3.32
CA TRP A 247 8.45 -28.01 -3.68
C TRP A 247 9.04 -29.44 -3.75
N GLU A 248 10.24 -29.60 -4.29
CA GLU A 248 10.93 -30.90 -4.40
C GLU A 248 11.36 -31.46 -3.04
N ALA A 249 11.63 -30.59 -2.05
CA ALA A 249 11.98 -31.02 -0.69
C ALA A 249 10.80 -31.64 0.06
N ALA A 250 9.55 -31.36 -0.36
CA ALA A 250 8.36 -31.87 0.28
C ALA A 250 8.08 -33.33 -0.10
N HIS A 251 8.03 -34.22 0.88
CA HIS A 251 7.71 -35.64 0.67
C HIS A 251 6.22 -35.87 0.35
N PHE A 252 5.37 -34.94 0.77
CA PHE A 252 3.93 -34.94 0.54
C PHE A 252 3.50 -33.59 -0.04
N PRO A 253 2.38 -33.52 -0.79
CA PRO A 253 1.83 -32.26 -1.25
C PRO A 253 1.65 -31.28 -0.09
N HIS A 254 1.96 -30.01 -0.32
CA HIS A 254 1.74 -28.96 0.66
C HIS A 254 0.26 -28.89 1.06
N THR A 255 0.03 -28.59 2.34
CA THR A 255 -1.29 -28.44 2.95
C THR A 255 -1.36 -27.07 3.63
N ARG A 256 -2.44 -26.79 4.38
CA ARG A 256 -2.57 -25.62 5.26
C ARG A 256 -1.35 -25.35 6.17
N SER A 257 -0.54 -26.36 6.48
CA SER A 257 0.66 -26.22 7.32
C SER A 257 1.64 -25.15 6.84
N VAL A 258 1.67 -24.79 5.55
CA VAL A 258 2.55 -23.75 4.99
C VAL A 258 2.18 -22.34 5.44
N ARG A 259 0.92 -22.11 5.86
CA ARG A 259 0.45 -20.77 6.26
C ARG A 259 1.20 -20.22 7.46
N GLY A 260 1.48 -21.05 8.46
CA GLY A 260 2.16 -20.64 9.69
C GLY A 260 3.54 -20.06 9.40
N PRO A 261 4.44 -20.84 8.77
CA PRO A 261 5.78 -20.36 8.39
C PRO A 261 5.76 -19.15 7.45
N TRP A 262 4.87 -19.12 6.45
CA TRP A 262 4.71 -17.96 5.56
C TRP A 262 4.32 -16.70 6.34
N ARG A 263 3.30 -16.78 7.20
CA ARG A 263 2.85 -15.65 8.02
C ARG A 263 3.92 -15.18 9.01
N GLU A 264 4.67 -16.10 9.59
CA GLU A 264 5.78 -15.75 10.48
C GLU A 264 6.90 -15.01 9.72
N GLN A 265 7.25 -15.47 8.52
CA GLN A 265 8.25 -14.81 7.67
C GLN A 265 7.80 -13.41 7.26
N THR A 266 6.59 -13.24 6.73
CA THR A 266 6.08 -11.91 6.31
C THR A 266 6.13 -10.90 7.47
N HIS A 267 5.71 -11.32 8.67
CA HIS A 267 5.81 -10.50 9.88
C HIS A 267 7.25 -10.21 10.29
N ALA A 268 8.16 -11.17 10.17
CA ALA A 268 9.57 -10.97 10.49
C ALA A 268 10.23 -9.98 9.53
N LEU A 269 9.91 -10.05 8.23
CA LEU A 269 10.36 -9.10 7.21
C LEU A 269 9.92 -7.68 7.54
N VAL A 270 8.60 -7.44 7.71
CA VAL A 270 8.03 -6.13 8.05
C VAL A 270 8.62 -5.59 9.36
N ARG A 271 8.70 -6.45 10.39
CA ARG A 271 9.30 -6.07 11.68
C ARG A 271 10.75 -5.62 11.50
N THR A 272 11.55 -6.40 10.76
CA THR A 272 12.99 -6.14 10.61
C THR A 272 13.24 -4.83 9.89
N VAL A 273 12.56 -4.58 8.77
CA VAL A 273 12.70 -3.31 8.02
C VAL A 273 12.22 -2.10 8.82
N SER A 274 11.24 -2.29 9.70
CA SER A 274 10.76 -1.23 10.60
C SER A 274 11.79 -0.87 11.69
N PHE A 275 12.60 -1.84 12.13
CA PHE A 275 13.68 -1.62 13.11
C PHE A 275 14.98 -1.09 12.49
N THR A 276 15.23 -1.33 11.20
CA THR A 276 16.45 -0.82 10.52
C THR A 276 16.46 0.70 10.33
N GLY A 277 15.42 1.40 10.80
CA GLY A 277 15.24 2.84 10.62
C GLY A 277 14.84 3.15 9.16
N GLY A 278 14.16 4.26 8.93
CA GLY A 278 13.68 4.69 7.59
C GLY A 278 14.78 5.04 6.58
N GLY A 279 15.92 4.34 6.62
CA GLY A 279 16.95 4.39 5.59
C GLY A 279 16.38 4.07 4.20
N PRO A 280 17.12 4.40 3.14
CA PRO A 280 16.59 4.44 1.77
C PRO A 280 16.31 3.05 1.16
N GLY A 281 16.39 1.98 1.95
CA GLY A 281 16.17 0.60 1.48
C GLY A 281 17.10 0.23 0.32
N THR A 282 18.37 0.65 0.37
CA THR A 282 19.32 0.52 -0.76
C THR A 282 20.13 -0.77 -0.73
N MET A 283 20.03 -1.57 0.33
CA MET A 283 20.71 -2.87 0.42
C MET A 283 20.32 -3.74 -0.78
N PRO A 284 21.26 -4.34 -1.51
CA PRO A 284 20.93 -5.21 -2.63
C PRO A 284 20.29 -6.52 -2.17
N VAL A 285 19.26 -6.94 -2.87
CA VAL A 285 18.61 -8.25 -2.77
C VAL A 285 18.83 -8.95 -4.11
N SER A 286 19.52 -10.09 -4.09
CA SER A 286 19.77 -10.88 -5.29
C SER A 286 18.53 -11.65 -5.72
N TYR A 287 18.23 -11.56 -7.02
CA TYR A 287 17.22 -12.38 -7.72
C TYR A 287 17.88 -13.45 -8.60
N GLY A 288 19.19 -13.65 -8.46
CA GLY A 288 20.04 -14.47 -9.33
C GLY A 288 20.76 -13.62 -10.38
N PRO A 289 20.20 -13.39 -11.59
CA PRO A 289 20.88 -12.67 -12.66
C PRO A 289 20.89 -11.14 -12.50
N PHE A 290 20.19 -10.59 -11.50
CA PHE A 290 20.16 -9.17 -11.18
C PHE A 290 19.88 -8.94 -9.69
N ASP A 291 20.16 -7.72 -9.24
CA ASP A 291 19.84 -7.26 -7.88
C ASP A 291 18.77 -6.17 -7.94
N LEU A 292 17.90 -6.14 -6.92
CA LEU A 292 17.05 -5.00 -6.62
C LEU A 292 17.47 -4.37 -5.30
N PRO A 293 17.44 -3.03 -5.16
CA PRO A 293 17.45 -2.40 -3.85
C PRO A 293 16.31 -2.97 -2.98
N LEU A 294 16.53 -3.18 -1.69
CA LEU A 294 15.55 -3.73 -0.75
C LEU A 294 14.17 -3.06 -0.86
N ARG A 295 14.09 -1.74 -1.03
CA ARG A 295 12.81 -1.04 -1.24
C ARG A 295 12.06 -1.52 -2.50
N ASP A 296 12.80 -1.75 -3.58
CA ASP A 296 12.26 -2.15 -4.88
C ASP A 296 11.96 -3.66 -4.84
N ALA A 297 12.76 -4.45 -4.12
CA ALA A 297 12.46 -5.84 -3.82
C ALA A 297 11.16 -5.98 -3.01
N MET A 298 10.91 -5.15 -1.99
CA MET A 298 9.66 -5.19 -1.22
C MET A 298 8.44 -4.81 -2.06
N LEU A 299 8.57 -3.82 -2.96
CA LEU A 299 7.52 -3.48 -3.93
C LEU A 299 7.24 -4.64 -4.89
N ASP A 300 8.30 -5.30 -5.40
CA ASP A 300 8.18 -6.51 -6.23
C ASP A 300 7.47 -7.64 -5.47
N ARG A 301 7.88 -7.92 -4.24
CA ARG A 301 7.23 -8.96 -3.42
C ARG A 301 5.77 -8.62 -3.12
N ALA A 302 5.43 -7.34 -2.95
CA ALA A 302 4.04 -6.91 -2.79
C ALA A 302 3.20 -7.16 -4.05
N PHE A 303 3.78 -6.87 -5.23
CA PHE A 303 3.15 -7.15 -6.52
C PHE A 303 2.89 -8.65 -6.71
N GLU A 304 3.91 -9.48 -6.47
CA GLU A 304 3.81 -10.94 -6.57
C GLU A 304 2.79 -11.51 -5.56
N CYS A 305 2.74 -10.98 -4.34
CA CYS A 305 1.75 -11.36 -3.34
C CYS A 305 0.31 -11.05 -3.80
N TRP A 306 0.08 -9.86 -4.36
CA TRP A 306 -1.24 -9.50 -4.89
C TRP A 306 -1.66 -10.36 -6.09
N VAL A 307 -0.77 -10.52 -7.08
CA VAL A 307 -1.05 -11.34 -8.28
C VAL A 307 -1.40 -12.77 -7.87
N HIS A 308 -0.65 -13.36 -6.95
CA HIS A 308 -0.93 -14.72 -6.48
C HIS A 308 -2.13 -14.82 -5.55
N ALA A 309 -2.49 -13.75 -4.85
CA ALA A 309 -3.78 -13.67 -4.15
C ALA A 309 -4.95 -13.65 -5.14
N GLU A 310 -4.83 -12.96 -6.29
CA GLU A 310 -5.82 -13.01 -7.37
C GLU A 310 -5.92 -14.43 -7.96
N ASP A 311 -4.79 -15.10 -8.22
CA ASP A 311 -4.75 -16.51 -8.67
C ASP A 311 -5.49 -17.45 -7.70
N ILE A 312 -5.26 -17.29 -6.40
CA ILE A 312 -5.93 -18.06 -5.34
C ILE A 312 -7.42 -17.75 -5.33
N ALA A 313 -7.79 -16.47 -5.32
CA ALA A 313 -9.18 -16.02 -5.26
C ALA A 313 -9.98 -16.54 -6.46
N ILE A 314 -9.41 -16.52 -7.67
CA ILE A 314 -10.02 -17.12 -8.87
C ILE A 314 -10.21 -18.63 -8.68
N ALA A 315 -9.24 -19.34 -8.11
CA ALA A 315 -9.32 -20.79 -7.93
C ALA A 315 -10.41 -21.23 -6.93
N VAL A 316 -10.80 -20.35 -6.00
CA VAL A 316 -11.84 -20.60 -4.99
C VAL A 316 -13.12 -19.79 -5.20
N ASP A 317 -13.26 -19.10 -6.35
CA ASP A 317 -14.41 -18.25 -6.70
C ASP A 317 -14.70 -17.15 -5.65
N TYR A 318 -13.65 -16.48 -5.18
CA TYR A 318 -13.71 -15.40 -4.20
C TYR A 318 -13.50 -14.02 -4.85
N PRO A 319 -14.29 -12.99 -4.49
CA PRO A 319 -14.09 -11.64 -4.99
C PRO A 319 -12.85 -10.99 -4.36
N TYR A 320 -11.85 -10.64 -5.16
CA TYR A 320 -10.63 -9.99 -4.69
C TYR A 320 -10.34 -8.71 -5.48
N ALA A 321 -10.37 -7.56 -4.80
CA ALA A 321 -10.17 -6.25 -5.42
C ALA A 321 -8.68 -5.96 -5.69
N PRO A 322 -8.35 -5.01 -6.59
CA PRO A 322 -6.99 -4.51 -6.74
C PRO A 322 -6.39 -3.89 -5.46
N PRO A 323 -5.07 -3.63 -5.41
CA PRO A 323 -4.41 -2.87 -4.35
C PRO A 323 -4.97 -1.46 -4.23
N ALA A 324 -4.73 -0.83 -3.07
CA ALA A 324 -5.01 0.59 -2.91
C ALA A 324 -4.25 1.40 -3.98
N PRO A 325 -4.83 2.48 -4.55
CA PRO A 325 -4.24 3.23 -5.66
C PRO A 325 -2.76 3.61 -5.46
N ARG A 326 -2.41 4.09 -4.27
CA ARG A 326 -1.02 4.42 -3.91
C ARG A 326 -0.05 3.23 -3.94
N HIS A 327 -0.51 2.02 -3.60
CA HIS A 327 0.31 0.82 -3.65
C HIS A 327 0.45 0.35 -5.10
N LEU A 328 -0.64 0.40 -5.86
CA LEU A 328 -0.66 0.04 -7.28
C LEU A 328 0.28 0.96 -8.08
N HIS A 329 0.23 2.28 -7.83
CA HIS A 329 1.16 3.24 -8.43
C HIS A 329 2.63 2.90 -8.16
N GLY A 330 2.97 2.51 -6.92
CA GLY A 330 4.33 2.10 -6.58
C GLY A 330 4.80 0.84 -7.31
N MET A 331 3.90 -0.12 -7.54
CA MET A 331 4.19 -1.33 -8.31
C MET A 331 4.35 -1.02 -9.81
N ILE A 332 3.51 -0.15 -10.35
CA ILE A 332 3.56 0.31 -11.76
C ILE A 332 4.85 1.10 -12.01
N ASP A 333 5.18 2.03 -11.10
CA ASP A 333 6.43 2.80 -11.18
C ASP A 333 7.65 1.88 -11.20
N LEU A 334 7.69 0.87 -10.34
CA LEU A 334 8.76 -0.13 -10.36
C LEU A 334 8.82 -0.85 -11.72
N ALA A 335 7.70 -1.37 -12.21
CA ALA A 335 7.66 -2.05 -13.50
C ALA A 335 8.15 -1.15 -14.64
N ALA A 336 7.69 0.11 -14.70
CA ALA A 336 8.13 1.10 -15.67
C ALA A 336 9.63 1.38 -15.59
N ARG A 337 10.20 1.52 -14.38
CA ARG A 337 11.65 1.68 -14.16
C ARG A 337 12.48 0.47 -14.60
N LEU A 338 11.89 -0.73 -14.60
CA LEU A 338 12.56 -1.96 -15.04
C LEU A 338 12.52 -2.17 -16.57
N LEU A 339 11.61 -1.51 -17.29
CA LEU A 339 11.45 -1.70 -18.74
C LEU A 339 12.72 -1.45 -19.57
N PRO A 340 13.54 -0.40 -19.34
CA PRO A 340 14.76 -0.19 -20.12
C PRO A 340 15.76 -1.36 -19.99
N GLN A 341 15.85 -1.94 -18.80
CA GLN A 341 16.72 -3.09 -18.56
C GLN A 341 16.14 -4.37 -19.18
N ALA A 342 14.82 -4.57 -19.09
CA ALA A 342 14.12 -5.69 -19.73
C ALA A 342 14.28 -5.65 -21.27
N LEU A 343 14.12 -4.47 -21.89
CA LEU A 343 14.36 -4.23 -23.31
C LEU A 343 15.79 -4.63 -23.72
N ALA A 344 16.80 -4.19 -22.96
CA ALA A 344 18.19 -4.52 -23.26
C ALA A 344 18.49 -6.02 -23.09
N THR A 345 17.89 -6.68 -22.10
CA THR A 345 18.02 -8.13 -21.92
C THR A 345 17.38 -8.89 -23.09
N ARG A 346 16.17 -8.52 -23.50
CA ARG A 346 15.51 -9.12 -24.68
C ARG A 346 16.33 -8.94 -25.95
N ARG A 347 16.91 -7.77 -26.17
CA ARG A 347 17.80 -7.50 -27.32
C ARG A 347 19.03 -8.38 -27.33
N ARG A 348 19.71 -8.52 -26.18
CA ARG A 348 20.89 -9.40 -26.05
C ARG A 348 20.55 -10.86 -26.31
N ALA A 349 19.32 -11.27 -26.00
CA ALA A 349 18.80 -12.60 -26.30
C ALA A 349 18.30 -12.77 -27.76
N GLY A 350 18.36 -11.73 -28.60
CA GLY A 350 17.88 -11.77 -29.98
C GLY A 350 16.35 -11.76 -30.12
N LEU A 351 15.62 -11.34 -29.09
CA LEU A 351 14.15 -11.38 -28.99
C LEU A 351 13.47 -10.04 -29.25
N ALA A 352 14.20 -9.10 -29.86
CA ALA A 352 13.71 -7.78 -30.23
C ALA A 352 13.80 -7.60 -31.74
N ALA A 353 12.84 -6.90 -32.34
CA ALA A 353 12.82 -6.69 -33.77
C ALA A 353 14.09 -5.93 -34.24
N PRO A 354 14.63 -6.18 -35.44
CA PRO A 354 15.66 -5.34 -36.03
C PRO A 354 15.08 -3.98 -36.38
N ALA A 355 15.45 -2.93 -35.64
CA ALA A 355 14.93 -1.58 -35.88
C ALA A 355 16.01 -0.71 -36.58
N PRO A 356 15.81 -0.26 -37.83
CA PRO A 356 16.80 0.50 -38.60
C PRO A 356 17.21 1.84 -37.96
N SER A 357 16.30 2.45 -37.19
CA SER A 357 16.50 3.72 -36.48
C SER A 357 17.11 3.55 -35.08
N ARG A 358 17.36 2.31 -34.64
CA ARG A 358 17.95 2.03 -33.33
C ARG A 358 19.43 2.36 -33.31
N HIS A 359 19.82 3.13 -32.31
CA HIS A 359 21.21 3.46 -32.02
C HIS A 359 21.41 3.42 -30.50
N LEU A 360 22.65 3.28 -30.05
CA LEU A 360 22.97 3.39 -28.63
C LEU A 360 23.26 4.86 -28.31
N VAL A 361 22.69 5.36 -27.21
CA VAL A 361 23.02 6.67 -26.65
C VAL A 361 23.86 6.52 -25.38
N THR A 362 24.73 7.49 -25.15
CA THR A 362 25.53 7.58 -23.93
C THR A 362 24.62 7.68 -22.70
N ALA A 363 25.02 7.05 -21.59
CA ALA A 363 24.27 7.14 -20.34
C ALA A 363 24.06 8.61 -19.92
N GLY A 364 22.88 8.93 -19.43
CA GLY A 364 22.46 10.29 -19.07
C GLY A 364 22.04 11.17 -20.25
N GLN A 365 22.19 10.72 -21.49
CA GLN A 365 21.71 11.45 -22.68
C GLN A 365 20.30 11.00 -23.06
N PRO A 366 19.48 11.91 -23.64
CA PRO A 366 18.19 11.54 -24.18
C PRO A 366 18.34 10.61 -25.39
N GLY A 367 17.44 9.65 -25.51
CA GLY A 367 17.29 8.79 -26.69
C GLY A 367 15.83 8.70 -27.11
N ARG A 368 15.53 7.89 -28.13
CA ARG A 368 14.13 7.62 -28.51
C ARG A 368 13.37 7.12 -27.30
N SER A 369 12.19 7.68 -27.10
CA SER A 369 11.37 7.42 -25.92
C SER A 369 9.98 6.95 -26.33
N LEU A 370 9.43 6.02 -25.56
CA LEU A 370 8.02 5.67 -25.62
C LEU A 370 7.32 6.30 -24.42
N ARG A 371 6.23 7.01 -24.65
CA ARG A 371 5.33 7.45 -23.57
C ARG A 371 4.47 6.25 -23.17
N LEU A 372 4.54 5.89 -21.90
CA LEU A 372 3.67 4.91 -21.27
C LEU A 372 2.68 5.68 -20.40
N GLU A 373 1.42 5.73 -20.81
CA GLU A 373 0.31 6.27 -20.05
C GLU A 373 -0.45 5.12 -19.41
N ILE A 374 -0.61 5.16 -18.09
CA ILE A 374 -1.42 4.21 -17.36
C ILE A 374 -2.61 4.97 -16.78
N GLU A 375 -3.81 4.58 -17.19
CA GLU A 375 -5.07 5.13 -16.71
C GLU A 375 -5.48 4.46 -15.38
N GLY A 376 -6.39 5.09 -14.63
CA GLY A 376 -6.85 4.60 -13.32
C GLY A 376 -6.27 5.38 -12.14
N GLU A 377 -6.78 5.11 -10.93
CA GLU A 377 -6.39 5.84 -9.72
C GLU A 377 -4.93 5.56 -9.31
N GLY A 378 -4.40 4.39 -9.67
CA GLY A 378 -2.99 4.04 -9.48
C GLY A 378 -2.09 4.44 -10.65
N GLY A 379 -2.68 5.03 -11.70
CA GLY A 379 -2.03 5.34 -12.96
C GLY A 379 -0.97 6.46 -12.90
N GLY A 380 -0.49 6.85 -14.08
CA GLY A 380 0.55 7.86 -14.26
C GLY A 380 1.10 7.91 -15.68
N GLN A 381 2.14 8.71 -15.89
CA GLN A 381 2.81 8.81 -17.18
C GLN A 381 4.32 8.66 -17.00
N TRP A 382 4.93 7.80 -17.81
CA TRP A 382 6.37 7.56 -17.82
C TRP A 382 6.93 7.68 -19.24
N LEU A 383 8.14 8.25 -19.36
CA LEU A 383 8.89 8.24 -20.60
C LEU A 383 9.94 7.13 -20.54
N ILE A 384 9.68 6.05 -21.27
CA ILE A 384 10.53 4.86 -21.28
C ILE A 384 11.63 5.04 -22.33
N PRO A 385 12.90 5.19 -21.92
CA PRO A 385 13.99 5.25 -22.88
C PRO A 385 14.15 3.92 -23.60
N LEU A 386 14.18 3.98 -24.92
CA LEU A 386 14.24 2.79 -25.76
C LEU A 386 15.66 2.41 -26.10
N ASP A 387 16.60 3.35 -26.23
CA ASP A 387 17.86 3.09 -26.95
C ASP A 387 18.96 2.43 -26.08
N SER A 388 19.07 2.81 -24.80
CA SER A 388 19.97 2.16 -23.84
C SER A 388 19.42 2.20 -22.41
N PRO A 389 19.78 1.23 -21.53
CA PRO A 389 19.28 1.22 -20.14
C PRO A 389 19.65 2.45 -19.32
N GLY A 390 20.77 3.11 -19.67
CA GLY A 390 21.23 4.32 -18.99
C GLY A 390 20.76 5.62 -19.65
N ALA A 391 19.96 5.56 -20.71
CA ALA A 391 19.40 6.74 -21.36
C ALA A 391 18.31 7.39 -20.50
N VAL A 392 18.03 8.66 -20.76
CA VAL A 392 16.96 9.41 -20.09
C VAL A 392 15.76 9.51 -21.04
N GLY A 393 14.56 9.27 -20.53
CA GLY A 393 13.32 9.50 -21.27
C GLY A 393 13.13 10.98 -21.62
N SER A 394 12.66 11.28 -22.82
CA SER A 394 12.51 12.65 -23.33
C SER A 394 11.25 12.77 -24.21
N ALA A 395 10.39 13.73 -23.88
CA ALA A 395 9.19 14.03 -24.67
C ALA A 395 9.55 14.56 -26.06
N ASP A 396 10.66 15.29 -26.19
CA ASP A 396 11.17 15.80 -27.48
C ASP A 396 11.60 14.67 -28.43
N HIS A 397 11.91 13.48 -27.88
CA HIS A 397 12.34 12.30 -28.62
C HIS A 397 11.30 11.18 -28.58
N GLU A 398 10.03 11.53 -28.35
CA GLU A 398 8.94 10.57 -28.35
C GLU A 398 8.70 10.00 -29.75
N VAL A 399 8.75 8.68 -29.87
CA VAL A 399 8.50 7.96 -31.12
C VAL A 399 7.21 7.13 -31.09
N ALA A 400 6.68 6.89 -29.90
CA ALA A 400 5.50 6.08 -29.68
C ALA A 400 4.82 6.42 -28.35
N HIS A 401 3.52 6.15 -28.30
CA HIS A 401 2.68 6.30 -27.12
C HIS A 401 1.82 5.03 -26.96
N VAL A 402 1.81 4.49 -25.73
CA VAL A 402 0.97 3.36 -25.32
C VAL A 402 0.16 3.78 -24.10
N ALA A 403 -1.14 3.52 -24.15
CA ALA A 403 -2.07 3.76 -23.04
C ALA A 403 -2.76 2.45 -22.61
N LEU A 404 -2.77 2.11 -21.32
CA LEU A 404 -3.51 0.97 -20.75
C LEU A 404 -4.15 1.34 -19.40
N ASP A 405 -5.18 0.60 -18.98
CA ASP A 405 -5.67 0.62 -17.60
C ASP A 405 -4.63 0.06 -16.61
N ASP A 406 -4.63 0.53 -15.36
CA ASP A 406 -3.66 0.14 -14.32
C ASP A 406 -3.63 -1.36 -14.05
N VAL A 407 -4.79 -2.00 -13.90
CA VAL A 407 -4.89 -3.45 -13.70
C VAL A 407 -4.48 -4.22 -14.95
N GLU A 408 -4.82 -3.74 -16.14
CA GLU A 408 -4.44 -4.38 -17.41
C GLU A 408 -2.92 -4.39 -17.59
N PHE A 409 -2.23 -3.28 -17.32
CA PHE A 409 -0.77 -3.22 -17.37
C PHE A 409 -0.13 -4.17 -16.36
N CYS A 410 -0.67 -4.25 -15.14
CA CYS A 410 -0.20 -5.21 -14.15
C CYS A 410 -0.40 -6.66 -14.58
N ARG A 411 -1.54 -7.01 -15.19
CA ARG A 411 -1.78 -8.36 -15.73
C ARG A 411 -0.83 -8.70 -16.88
N LEU A 412 -0.51 -7.74 -17.73
CA LEU A 412 0.53 -7.90 -18.75
C LEU A 412 1.89 -8.16 -18.09
N ALA A 413 2.30 -7.31 -17.14
CA ALA A 413 3.58 -7.44 -16.43
C ALA A 413 3.69 -8.75 -15.63
N ALA A 414 2.57 -9.29 -15.15
CA ALA A 414 2.44 -10.58 -14.48
C ALA A 414 2.32 -11.77 -15.45
N GLY A 415 2.35 -11.56 -16.77
CA GLY A 415 2.24 -12.62 -17.78
C GLY A 415 0.88 -13.33 -17.80
N HIS A 416 -0.16 -12.69 -17.25
CA HIS A 416 -1.53 -13.19 -17.24
C HIS A 416 -2.25 -12.92 -18.57
N VAL A 417 -1.86 -11.85 -19.26
CA VAL A 417 -2.32 -11.50 -20.61
C VAL A 417 -1.10 -11.49 -21.53
N PRO A 418 -1.15 -12.18 -22.69
CA PRO A 418 -0.04 -12.12 -23.64
C PRO A 418 0.06 -10.72 -24.26
N PRO A 419 1.28 -10.25 -24.62
CA PRO A 419 1.50 -8.90 -25.17
C PRO A 419 0.59 -8.52 -26.34
N GLU A 420 0.23 -9.50 -27.17
CA GLU A 420 -0.60 -9.31 -28.37
C GLU A 420 -2.09 -9.13 -28.06
N GLU A 421 -2.55 -9.60 -26.89
CA GLU A 421 -3.96 -9.51 -26.47
C GLU A 421 -4.19 -8.38 -25.45
N ALA A 422 -3.13 -7.73 -24.97
CA ALA A 422 -3.23 -6.63 -24.03
C ALA A 422 -4.09 -5.50 -24.59
N ALA A 423 -5.07 -5.04 -23.79
CA ALA A 423 -5.98 -3.96 -24.16
C ALA A 423 -5.26 -2.61 -24.08
N ALA A 424 -4.44 -2.32 -25.10
CA ALA A 424 -3.60 -1.13 -25.18
C ALA A 424 -4.01 -0.20 -26.33
N GLY A 425 -4.20 1.08 -26.03
CA GLY A 425 -4.17 2.15 -27.02
C GLY A 425 -2.75 2.33 -27.55
N GLN A 426 -2.58 2.44 -28.87
CA GLN A 426 -1.26 2.43 -29.51
C GLN A 426 -1.15 3.51 -30.60
N LEU A 427 -0.11 4.34 -30.53
CA LEU A 427 0.18 5.39 -31.51
C LEU A 427 1.69 5.49 -31.77
N GLY A 428 2.11 5.61 -33.04
CA GLY A 428 3.51 5.82 -33.42
C GLY A 428 4.24 4.55 -33.88
N ASP A 429 5.52 4.42 -33.54
CA ASP A 429 6.41 3.33 -33.96
C ASP A 429 5.94 1.96 -33.44
N ARG A 430 5.40 1.12 -34.33
CA ARG A 430 4.85 -0.20 -34.00
C ARG A 430 5.90 -1.19 -33.47
N GLU A 431 7.16 -1.08 -33.91
CA GLU A 431 8.22 -1.96 -33.43
C GLU A 431 8.63 -1.57 -32.01
N ALA A 432 8.71 -0.28 -31.71
CA ALA A 432 8.96 0.23 -30.36
C ALA A 432 7.86 -0.20 -29.38
N ILE A 433 6.59 -0.06 -29.79
CA ILE A 433 5.43 -0.47 -29.00
C ILE A 433 5.49 -1.97 -28.71
N ARG A 434 5.69 -2.78 -29.76
CA ARG A 434 5.81 -4.24 -29.60
C ARG A 434 6.95 -4.60 -28.66
N ASP A 435 8.14 -4.04 -28.85
CA ASP A 435 9.30 -4.31 -27.99
C ASP A 435 8.99 -3.99 -26.51
N VAL A 436 8.28 -2.88 -26.23
CA VAL A 436 7.90 -2.50 -24.85
C VAL A 436 6.85 -3.43 -24.25
N LEU A 437 5.79 -3.79 -24.97
CA LEU A 437 4.76 -4.70 -24.44
C LEU A 437 5.35 -6.09 -24.12
N PHE A 438 6.24 -6.59 -24.99
CA PHE A 438 6.96 -7.84 -24.75
C PHE A 438 8.01 -7.72 -23.63
N ALA A 439 8.60 -6.54 -23.43
CA ALA A 439 9.49 -6.27 -22.30
C ALA A 439 8.72 -6.27 -20.98
N ALA A 440 7.54 -5.63 -20.93
CA ALA A 440 6.65 -5.64 -19.78
C ALA A 440 6.26 -7.06 -19.40
N ALA A 441 5.78 -7.88 -20.35
CA ALA A 441 5.44 -9.28 -20.06
C ALA A 441 6.63 -10.09 -19.53
N SER A 442 7.84 -9.82 -20.03
CA SER A 442 9.05 -10.53 -19.58
C SER A 442 9.54 -10.20 -18.18
N LEU A 443 8.88 -9.27 -17.47
CA LEU A 443 9.12 -9.03 -16.04
C LEU A 443 8.57 -10.17 -15.18
N SER A 444 7.49 -10.83 -15.63
CA SER A 444 6.91 -11.98 -14.93
C SER A 444 7.86 -13.16 -14.84
N ARG A 445 7.73 -13.90 -13.74
CA ARG A 445 8.51 -15.10 -13.44
C ARG A 445 7.70 -16.05 -12.57
N MET A 446 8.16 -17.30 -12.52
CA MET A 446 7.74 -18.25 -11.49
C MET A 446 8.64 -18.11 -10.27
#